data_AF-A0A967GYU5-F1
#
_entry.id   AF-A0A967GYU5-F1
#
_cell.length_a   1.000
_cell.length_b   1.000
_cell.length_c   1.000
_cell.angle_alpha   90.00
_cell.angle_beta   90.00
_cell.angle_gamma   90.00
#
_symmetry.space_group_name_H-M   'P 1'
#
loop_
_entity.id
_entity.type
_entity.pdbx_description
1 polymer ?
#
loop_
_entity_poly.entity_id
_entity_poly.type
_entity_poly.pdbx_seq_one_letter_code
_entity_poly.pdbx_strand_id
1 'polypeptide(L)' 'MKTRQLTVEAAEAGALLDFLARRLDLSRRKAKELLDSRSVLVNDRRVWMARHEVRRDDRVTVPSARHQLPVFGP' A
#
# COMPACT_ATOMS: atom_id res chain seq x y z
N MET A 1 12.72 -11.60 -3.50
CA MET A 1 11.58 -10.96 -2.78
C MET A 1 10.38 -10.98 -3.70
N LYS A 2 9.22 -11.49 -3.27
CA LYS A 2 8.01 -11.46 -4.11
C LYS A 2 7.34 -10.10 -3.93
N THR A 3 7.04 -9.42 -5.02
CA THR A 3 6.17 -8.23 -5.05
C THR A 3 4.85 -8.61 -5.71
N ARG A 4 3.79 -7.86 -5.44
CA ARG A 4 2.52 -7.94 -6.19
C ARG A 4 2.21 -6.56 -6.71
N GLN A 5 1.64 -6.53 -7.90
CA GLN A 5 1.15 -5.31 -8.51
C GLN A 5 -0.37 -5.24 -8.33
N LEU A 6 -0.85 -4.09 -7.92
CA LEU A 6 -2.25 -3.77 -7.72
C LEU A 6 -2.57 -2.61 -8.66
N THR A 7 -3.67 -2.72 -9.39
CA THR A 7 -4.16 -1.61 -10.22
C THR A 7 -5.22 -0.87 -9.42
N VAL A 8 -5.13 0.46 -9.39
CA VAL A 8 -6.08 1.30 -8.65
C VAL A 8 -7.35 1.43 -9.48
N GLU A 9 -8.48 1.00 -8.90
CA GLU A 9 -9.78 1.21 -9.53
C GLU A 9 -10.36 2.60 -9.21
N ALA A 10 -11.34 3.06 -9.99
CA ALA A 10 -11.93 4.39 -9.80
C ALA A 10 -12.56 4.57 -8.40
N ALA A 11 -13.09 3.50 -7.82
CA ALA A 11 -13.66 3.49 -6.47
C ALA A 11 -12.59 3.52 -5.35
N GLU A 12 -11.33 3.23 -5.69
CA GLU A 12 -10.20 3.19 -4.76
C GLU A 12 -9.23 4.36 -4.97
N ALA A 13 -9.53 5.27 -5.90
CA ALA A 13 -8.81 6.52 -6.09
C ALA A 13 -8.90 7.38 -4.82
N GLY A 14 -7.82 8.08 -4.50
CA GLY A 14 -7.70 8.86 -3.26
C GLY A 14 -6.35 8.65 -2.59
N ALA A 15 -6.29 8.74 -1.27
CA ALA A 15 -5.02 8.61 -0.56
C ALA A 15 -4.42 7.21 -0.70
N LEU A 16 -3.14 7.12 -1.08
CA LEU A 16 -2.36 5.89 -1.20
C LEU A 16 -2.41 5.08 0.11
N LEU A 17 -2.43 5.76 1.26
CA LEU A 17 -2.56 5.12 2.55
C LEU A 17 -3.87 4.33 2.69
N ASP A 18 -5.02 4.93 2.35
CA ASP A 18 -6.33 4.29 2.44
C ASP A 18 -6.47 3.20 1.38
N PHE A 19 -5.92 3.41 0.18
CA PHE A 19 -5.83 2.38 -0.87
C PHE A 19 -5.10 1.14 -0.36
N LEU A 20 -3.89 1.31 0.19
CA LEU A 20 -3.09 0.21 0.74
C LEU A 20 -3.78 -0.46 1.93
N ALA A 21 -4.39 0.32 2.82
CA ALA A 21 -5.13 -0.21 3.97
C ALA A 21 -6.28 -1.12 3.53
N ARG A 22 -7.11 -0.67 2.57
CA ARG A 22 -8.25 -1.45 2.07
C ARG A 22 -7.81 -2.66 1.25
N ARG A 23 -6.87 -2.48 0.32
CA ARG A 23 -6.47 -3.53 -0.63
C ARG A 23 -5.61 -4.63 0.00
N LEU A 24 -4.88 -4.30 1.07
CA LEU A 24 -4.06 -5.25 1.82
C LEU A 24 -4.72 -5.72 3.12
N ASP A 25 -5.94 -5.26 3.42
CA ASP A 25 -6.64 -5.51 4.67
C ASP A 25 -5.78 -5.17 5.92
N LEU A 26 -5.12 -4.01 5.85
CA LEU A 26 -4.22 -3.50 6.88
C LEU A 26 -4.83 -2.29 7.56
N SER A 27 -4.59 -2.14 8.86
CA SER A 27 -4.88 -0.88 9.56
C SER A 27 -4.03 0.26 8.96
N ARG A 28 -4.55 1.49 8.97
CA ARG A 28 -3.84 2.69 8.50
C ARG A 28 -2.42 2.82 9.07
N ARG A 29 -2.21 2.42 10.33
CA ARG A 29 -0.88 2.40 10.96
C ARG A 29 0.09 1.45 10.24
N LYS A 30 -0.32 0.22 9.95
CA LYS A 30 0.49 -0.78 9.23
C LYS A 30 0.76 -0.36 7.78
N ALA A 31 -0.26 0.18 7.11
CA ALA A 31 -0.09 0.72 5.75
C ALA A 31 0.92 1.88 5.73
N LYS A 32 0.91 2.74 6.76
CA LYS A 32 1.90 3.82 6.92
C LYS A 32 3.31 3.27 7.16
N GLU A 33 3.48 2.27 8.01
CA GLU A 33 4.78 1.62 8.23
C GLU A 33 5.36 1.02 6.94
N LEU A 34 4.50 0.46 6.09
CA LEU A 34 4.89 -0.10 4.78
C LEU A 34 5.34 1.00 3.80
N LEU A 35 4.69 2.17 3.83
CA LEU A 35 5.11 3.36 3.10
C LEU A 35 6.41 3.96 3.64
N ASP A 36 6.54 4.09 4.96
CA ASP A 36 7.74 4.59 5.65
C ASP A 36 8.95 3.67 5.37
N SER A 37 8.72 2.36 5.21
CA SER A 37 9.70 1.36 4.76
C SER A 37 10.09 1.48 3.28
N ARG A 38 9.58 2.48 2.55
CA ARG A 38 9.83 2.76 1.12
C ARG A 38 9.68 1.55 0.21
N SER A 39 8.82 0.60 0.59
CA SER A 39 8.65 -0.66 -0.14
C SER A 39 7.59 -0.58 -1.24
N VAL A 40 6.90 0.55 -1.36
CA VAL A 40 5.83 0.79 -2.35
C VAL A 40 6.38 1.49 -3.58
N LEU A 41 5.91 1.07 -4.74
CA LEU A 41 6.10 1.77 -6.00
C LEU A 41 4.74 2.11 -6.61
N VAL A 42 4.59 3.29 -7.19
CA VAL A 42 3.42 3.73 -7.95
C VAL A 42 3.91 4.10 -9.35
N ASN A 43 3.41 3.42 -10.39
CA ASN A 43 3.87 3.59 -11.78
C ASN A 43 5.40 3.53 -11.89
N ASP A 44 6.01 2.49 -11.30
CA ASP A 44 7.47 2.28 -11.23
C ASP A 44 8.26 3.32 -10.42
N ARG A 45 7.60 4.30 -9.80
CA ARG A 45 8.24 5.30 -8.94
C ARG A 45 8.08 4.93 -7.48
N ARG A 46 9.17 4.96 -6.71
CA ARG A 46 9.12 4.68 -5.27
C ARG A 46 8.42 5.81 -4.53
N VAL A 47 7.31 5.49 -3.87
CA VAL A 47 6.50 6.45 -3.11
C VAL A 47 6.44 6.02 -1.65
N TRP A 48 6.69 6.97 -0.75
CA TRP A 48 6.60 6.78 0.70
C TRP A 48 5.64 7.76 1.39
N MET A 49 5.03 8.67 0.64
CA MET A 49 4.16 9.69 1.19
C MET A 49 2.75 9.13 1.37
N ALA A 50 2.27 9.08 2.61
CA ALA A 50 0.90 8.64 2.93
C ALA A 50 -0.20 9.52 2.32
N ARG A 51 0.11 10.81 2.11
CA ARG A 51 -0.78 11.78 1.45
C ARG A 51 -0.66 11.77 -0.08
N HIS A 52 0.15 10.88 -0.65
CA HIS A 52 0.20 10.74 -2.10
C HIS A 52 -1.17 10.27 -2.58
N GLU A 53 -1.72 10.94 -3.58
CA GLU A 53 -3.01 10.60 -4.15
C GLU A 53 -2.78 9.63 -5.32
N VAL A 54 -3.40 8.47 -5.24
CA VAL A 54 -3.45 7.51 -6.35
C VAL A 54 -4.69 7.76 -7.19
N ARG A 55 -4.52 7.62 -8.50
CA ARG A 55 -5.58 7.78 -9.49
C ARG A 55 -5.95 6.44 -10.08
N ARG A 56 -7.14 6.40 -10.65
CA ARG A 56 -7.59 5.26 -11.46
C ARG A 56 -6.51 4.89 -12.48
N ASP A 57 -6.30 3.59 -12.67
CA ASP A 57 -5.32 2.96 -13.57
C ASP A 57 -3.85 3.09 -13.13
N ASP A 58 -3.57 3.70 -11.97
CA ASP A 58 -2.22 3.68 -11.39
C ASP A 58 -1.84 2.26 -10.97
N ARG A 59 -0.57 1.90 -11.23
CA ARG A 59 0.01 0.61 -10.86
C ARG A 59 0.76 0.73 -9.55
N VAL A 60 0.20 0.20 -8.48
CA VAL A 60 0.82 0.17 -7.16
C VAL A 60 1.46 -1.19 -6.93
N THR A 61 2.78 -1.22 -6.89
CA THR A 61 3.57 -2.41 -6.55
C THR A 61 3.92 -2.40 -5.07
N VAL A 62 3.60 -3.49 -4.39
CA VAL A 62 3.85 -3.67 -2.96
C VAL A 62 4.57 -4.99 -2.71
N PRO A 63 5.35 -5.11 -1.61
CA PRO A 63 5.96 -6.38 -1.25
C PRO A 63 4.85 -7.40 -0.93
N SER A 64 4.90 -8.56 -1.58
CA SER A 64 4.06 -9.72 -1.28
C SER A 64 4.54 -10.48 -0.05
N ALA A 65 5.40 -9.87 0.77
CA ALA A 65 5.71 -10.42 2.08
C ALA A 65 4.37 -10.66 2.77
N ARG A 66 4.09 -11.92 3.11
CA ARG A 66 3.05 -12.22 4.09
C ARG A 66 3.41 -11.32 5.25
N HIS A 67 2.65 -10.26 5.47
CA HIS A 67 2.85 -9.40 6.61
C HIS A 67 2.30 -10.17 7.82
N GLN A 68 3.01 -11.25 8.14
CA GLN A 68 2.89 -11.98 9.38
C GLN A 68 3.57 -11.07 10.40
N LEU A 69 2.87 -10.03 10.83
CA LEU A 69 3.18 -9.41 12.11
C LEU A 69 2.43 -10.20 13.19
N PRO A 70 3.08 -10.45 14.34
CA PRO A 70 2.49 -11.17 15.45
C PRO A 70 1.20 -10.49 15.88
N VAL A 71 0.22 -11.31 16.21
CA VAL A 71 -1.00 -10.89 16.91
C VAL A 71 -0.54 -10.18 18.18
N PHE A 72 -0.70 -8.86 18.24
CA PHE A 72 -0.70 -8.15 19.51
C PHE A 72 -2.17 -7.89 19.85
N GLY A 73 -2.56 -8.47 21.00
CA GLY A 73 -3.91 -8.65 21.50
C GLY A 73 -4.67 -7.37 21.89
N PRO A 74 -5.72 -7.51 22.71
CA PRO A 74 -5.60 -7.92 24.11
C PRO A 74 -5.60 -9.42 24.37
#